data_AF-A0A0G2UP76-F1
#
_entry.id   AF-A0A0G2UP76-F1
#
_cell.length_a   1.000
_cell.length_b   1.000
_cell.length_c   1.000
_cell.angle_alpha   90.00
_cell.angle_beta   90.00
_cell.angle_gamma   90.00
#
_symmetry.space_group_name_H-M   'P 1'
#
loop_
_entity.id
_entity.type
_entity.pdbx_description
1 polymer ?
#
loop_
_entity_poly.entity_id
_entity_poly.type
_entity_poly.pdbx_seq_one_letter_code
_entity_poly.pdbx_strand_id
1 'polypeptide(L)'
;STAQEKIFILVNEALSDEPSDTLDFAMRQEVDQVLKAGQRIVTGMAKYYKHRQQLAATANSLLLKKCLRQHMWENSKQQVCQL
;
A
#
# COMPACT_ATOMS: atom_id res chain seq x y z
N SER A 1 13.89 -3.28 15.99
CA SER A 1 13.21 -2.72 14.81
C SER A 1 12.51 -1.44 15.22
N THR A 2 12.70 -0.36 14.46
CA THR A 2 11.95 0.88 14.67
C THR A 2 10.50 0.69 14.19
N ALA A 3 9.54 1.45 14.72
CA ALA A 3 8.13 1.33 14.30
C ALA A 3 7.94 1.54 12.78
N GLN A 4 8.81 2.36 12.18
CA GLN A 4 8.82 2.63 10.75
C GLN A 4 9.28 1.41 9.93
N GLU A 5 10.32 0.70 10.37
CA GLU A 5 10.75 -0.55 9.75
C GLU A 5 9.65 -1.61 9.80
N LYS A 6 8.93 -1.70 10.93
CA LYS A 6 7.80 -2.63 11.06
C LYS A 6 6.71 -2.32 10.02
N ILE A 7 6.30 -1.06 9.90
CA ILE A 7 5.30 -0.64 8.89
C ILE A 7 5.80 -0.93 7.48
N PHE A 8 7.06 -0.64 7.19
CA PHE A 8 7.66 -0.91 5.88
C PHE A 8 7.59 -2.40 5.52
N ILE A 9 7.96 -3.29 6.45
CA ILE A 9 7.90 -4.74 6.25
C ILE A 9 6.44 -5.19 6.04
N LEU A 10 5.51 -4.76 6.91
CA LEU A 10 4.10 -5.14 6.83
C LEU A 10 3.45 -4.71 5.51
N VAL A 11 3.74 -3.51 5.02
CA VAL A 11 3.22 -3.02 3.74
C VAL A 11 3.78 -3.83 2.57
N ASN A 12 5.07 -4.16 2.58
CA ASN A 12 5.66 -4.97 1.51
C ASN A 12 5.08 -6.38 1.50
N GLU A 13 4.99 -7.03 2.66
CA GLU A 13 4.38 -8.36 2.80
C GLU A 13 2.95 -8.38 2.28
N ALA A 14 2.18 -7.33 2.59
CA ALA A 14 0.78 -7.21 2.18
C ALA A 14 0.56 -6.96 0.68
N LEU A 15 1.59 -6.48 -0.03
CA LEU A 15 1.53 -6.14 -1.46
C LEU A 15 2.32 -7.13 -2.33
N SER A 16 2.96 -8.13 -1.72
CA SER A 16 3.68 -9.21 -2.40
C SER A 16 2.72 -10.17 -3.10
N ASP A 17 3.16 -10.74 -4.22
CA ASP A 17 2.37 -11.68 -5.04
C ASP A 17 2.09 -13.03 -4.34
N GLU A 18 2.89 -13.37 -3.33
CA GLU A 18 2.74 -14.55 -2.48
C GLU A 18 2.67 -14.08 -1.01
N PRO A 19 1.53 -13.55 -0.54
CA PRO A 19 1.39 -13.23 0.87
C PRO A 19 1.58 -14.51 1.68
N SER A 20 2.46 -14.50 2.68
CA SER A 20 2.74 -15.70 3.49
C SER A 20 1.45 -16.24 4.08
N ASP A 21 1.01 -17.40 3.59
CA ASP A 21 -0.19 -18.09 4.10
C ASP A 21 -0.05 -18.50 5.57
N THR A 22 1.18 -18.39 6.11
CA THR A 22 1.61 -18.66 7.47
C THR A 22 1.47 -17.48 8.44
N LEU A 23 1.00 -16.30 8.00
CA LEU A 23 0.74 -15.20 8.93
C LEU A 23 -0.38 -15.57 9.90
N ASP A 24 -0.08 -15.52 11.19
CA ASP A 24 -1.06 -15.72 12.25
C ASP A 24 -2.16 -14.65 12.21
N PHE A 25 -3.27 -14.92 12.89
CA PHE A 25 -4.44 -14.04 12.87
C PHE A 25 -4.12 -12.61 13.35
N ALA A 26 -3.21 -12.48 14.32
CA ALA A 26 -2.79 -11.19 14.87
C ALA A 26 -2.02 -10.37 13.82
N MET A 27 -1.07 -10.98 13.11
CA MET A 27 -0.32 -10.31 12.05
C MET A 27 -1.21 -9.91 10.87
N ARG A 28 -2.17 -10.75 10.48
CA ARG A 28 -3.16 -10.39 9.44
C ARG A 28 -3.99 -9.17 9.83
N GLN A 29 -4.38 -9.08 11.11
CA GLN A 29 -5.12 -7.92 11.62
C GLN A 29 -4.25 -6.65 11.64
N GLU A 30 -2.99 -6.76 12.05
CA GLU A 30 -2.05 -5.62 11.99
C GLU A 30 -1.86 -5.12 10.55
N VAL A 31 -1.71 -6.04 9.59
CA VAL A 31 -1.62 -5.70 8.15
C VAL A 31 -2.86 -4.94 7.70
N ASP A 32 -4.07 -5.43 7.96
CA ASP A 32 -5.31 -4.77 7.56
C ASP A 32 -5.45 -3.36 8.17
N GLN A 33 -5.06 -3.19 9.44
CA GLN A 33 -5.04 -1.87 10.09
C GLN A 33 -4.06 -0.92 9.40
N VAL A 34 -2.85 -1.39 9.07
CA VAL A 34 -1.83 -0.61 8.36
C VAL A 34 -2.31 -0.22 6.96
N LEU A 35 -2.92 -1.14 6.21
CA LEU A 35 -3.45 -0.85 4.87
C LEU A 35 -4.60 0.17 4.92
N LYS A 36 -5.56 0.01 5.84
CA LYS A 36 -6.67 0.96 6.03
C LYS A 36 -6.17 2.36 6.41
N ALA A 37 -5.23 2.44 7.34
CA ALA A 37 -4.61 3.71 7.72
C ALA A 37 -3.83 4.31 6.54
N GLY A 38 -3.05 3.48 5.84
CA GLY A 38 -2.28 3.84 4.66
C GLY A 38 -3.14 4.46 3.57
N GLN A 39 -4.28 3.84 3.22
CA GLN A 39 -5.21 4.36 2.20
C GLN A 39 -5.72 5.78 2.51
N ARG A 40 -5.98 6.08 3.80
CA ARG A 40 -6.40 7.43 4.24
C ARG A 40 -5.26 8.43 4.12
N ILE A 41 -4.05 8.04 4.56
CA ILE A 41 -2.85 8.88 4.49
C ILE A 41 -2.52 9.23 3.04
N VAL A 42 -2.45 8.24 2.14
CA VAL A 42 -2.12 8.48 0.72
C VAL A 42 -3.20 9.28 -0.01
N THR A 43 -4.47 9.17 0.40
CA THR A 43 -5.54 10.05 -0.10
C THR A 43 -5.30 11.50 0.33
N GLY A 44 -4.84 11.74 1.55
CA GLY A 44 -4.41 13.05 2.02
C GLY A 44 -3.21 13.56 1.24
N MET A 45 -2.18 12.72 1.04
CA MET A 45 -0.98 13.05 0.26
C MET A 45 -1.33 13.46 -1.16
N ALA A 46 -2.20 12.70 -1.85
CA ALA A 46 -2.64 13.04 -3.20
C ALA A 46 -3.33 14.41 -3.27
N LYS A 47 -4.21 14.73 -2.30
CA LYS A 47 -4.84 16.06 -2.20
C LYS A 47 -3.81 17.17 -1.94
N TYR A 48 -2.87 16.92 -1.04
CA TYR A 48 -1.80 17.87 -0.70
C TYR A 48 -0.89 18.18 -1.89
N TYR A 49 -0.37 17.14 -2.56
CA TYR A 49 0.50 17.31 -3.71
C TYR A 49 -0.22 17.91 -4.92
N LYS A 50 -1.51 17.58 -5.11
CA LYS A 50 -2.34 18.23 -6.12
C LYS A 50 -2.46 19.72 -5.85
N HIS A 51 -2.72 20.11 -4.60
CA HIS A 51 -2.78 21.53 -4.21
C HIS A 51 -1.45 22.25 -4.43
N ARG A 52 -0.32 21.56 -4.15
CA ARG A 52 1.04 22.07 -4.37
C ARG A 52 1.51 22.03 -5.83
N GLN A 53 0.67 21.62 -6.78
CA GLN A 53 1.02 21.45 -8.20
C GLN A 53 2.20 20.49 -8.44
N GLN A 54 2.43 19.55 -7.53
CA GLN A 54 3.49 18.54 -7.64
C GLN A 54 2.93 17.30 -8.35
N LEU A 55 2.95 17.32 -9.69
CA LEU A 55 2.34 16.28 -10.52
C LEU A 55 2.92 14.89 -10.27
N ALA A 56 4.25 14.74 -10.21
CA ALA A 56 4.89 13.46 -9.97
C ALA A 56 4.51 12.86 -8.61
N ALA A 57 4.53 13.67 -7.54
CA ALA A 57 4.16 13.23 -6.19
C ALA A 57 2.66 12.91 -6.09
N THR A 58 1.81 13.66 -6.81
CA THR A 58 0.38 13.37 -6.93
C THR A 58 0.15 12.03 -7.62
N ALA A 59 0.79 11.79 -8.75
CA ALA A 59 0.71 10.53 -9.50
C ALA A 59 1.17 9.35 -8.63
N ASN A 60 2.35 9.46 -8.00
CA ASN A 60 2.86 8.42 -7.10
C ASN A 60 1.92 8.13 -5.93
N SER A 61 1.28 9.16 -5.35
CA SER A 61 0.32 8.97 -4.26
C SER A 61 -0.96 8.27 -4.73
N LEU A 62 -1.42 8.56 -5.95
CA LEU A 62 -2.57 7.88 -6.57
C LEU A 62 -2.24 6.42 -6.93
N LEU A 63 -1.03 6.16 -7.44
CA LEU A 63 -0.55 4.81 -7.71
C LEU A 63 -0.43 4.00 -6.42
N LEU A 64 0.18 4.57 -5.38
CA LEU A 64 0.27 3.91 -4.07
C LEU A 64 -1.10 3.63 -3.48
N LYS A 65 -2.07 4.55 -3.65
CA LYS A 65 -3.47 4.31 -3.27
C LYS A 65 -4.08 3.13 -4.02
N LYS A 66 -3.82 3.00 -5.32
CA LYS A 66 -4.27 1.85 -6.13
C LYS A 66 -3.65 0.55 -5.61
N CYS A 67 -2.34 0.53 -5.38
CA CYS A 67 -1.64 -0.65 -4.84
C CYS A 67 -2.23 -1.09 -3.49
N LEU A 68 -2.38 -0.16 -2.54
CA LEU A 68 -2.96 -0.44 -1.23
C LEU A 68 -4.43 -0.89 -1.28
N ARG A 69 -5.18 -0.53 -2.32
CA ARG A 69 -6.56 -0.99 -2.51
C ARG A 69 -6.62 -2.37 -3.17
N GLN A 70 -5.70 -2.65 -4.08
CA GLN A 70 -5.62 -3.92 -4.79
C GLN A 70 -4.81 -4.99 -4.03
N HIS A 71 -4.17 -4.61 -2.93
CA HIS A 71 -3.27 -5.46 -2.15
C HIS A 71 -2.15 -6.05 -3.03
N MET A 72 -1.63 -5.25 -3.97
CA MET A 72 -0.68 -5.69 -4.98
C MET A 72 0.16 -4.53 -5.50
N TRP A 73 1.43 -4.78 -5.80
CA TRP A 73 2.30 -3.80 -6.46
C TRP A 73 1.97 -3.60 -7.95
N GLU A 74 2.25 -2.41 -8.48
CA GLU A 74 2.08 -2.10 -9.92
C GLU A 74 2.94 -2.96 -10.86
N ASN A 75 4.00 -3.59 -10.37
CA ASN A 75 4.85 -4.47 -11.20
C ASN A 75 4.53 -5.97 -11.00
N SER A 76 3.44 -6.30 -10.30
CA SER A 76 3.00 -7.67 -10.14
C SER A 76 2.69 -8.30 -11.49
N LYS A 77 3.17 -9.54 -11.70
CA LYS A 77 2.94 -10.31 -12.93
C LYS A 77 1.46 -10.67 -13.13
N GLN A 78 0.60 -10.44 -12.13
CA GLN A 78 -0.83 -10.75 -12.16
C GLN A 78 -1.71 -9.63 -12.75
N GLN A 79 -1.12 -8.53 -13.25
CA GLN A 79 -1.87 -7.47 -13.93
C GLN A 79 -2.71 -7.95 -15.14
N VAL A 80 -2.45 -9.15 -15.67
CA VAL A 80 -3.21 -9.76 -16.77
C VAL A 80 -4.62 -10.23 -16.33
N CYS A 81 -4.89 -10.38 -15.03
CA CYS A 81 -6.20 -10.77 -14.49
C CYS A 81 -7.06 -9.59 -14.02
N GLN A 82 -6.98 -8.44 -14.69
CA GLN A 82 -7.91 -7.32 -14.52
C GLN A 82 -8.54 -7.00 -15.90
N LEU A 83 -9.26 -7.97 -16.48
CA LEU A 83 -10.15 -7.82 -17.64
C LEU A 83 -11.58 -8.16 -17.23
#